data_AF-A0A6I4SKL3-F1
#
_entry.id   AF-A0A6I4SKL3-F1
#
_cell.length_a   1.000
_cell.length_b   1.000
_cell.length_c   1.000
_cell.angle_alpha   90.00
_cell.angle_beta   90.00
_cell.angle_gamma   90.00
#
_symmetry.space_group_name_H-M   'P 1'
#
loop_
_entity.id
_entity.type
_entity.pdbx_description
1 polymer ?
#
loop_
_entity_poly.entity_id
_entity_poly.type
_entity_poly.pdbx_seq_one_letter_code
_entity_poly.pdbx_strand_id
1 'polypeptide(L)'
;MKKLALYSLLPLVALSADPVMAETPEETAAAALEAAPIWDGHNDVPIQLRGRFGNVISDFDFNDTANTGPQHSGGRTMHTDLIRLREGKVGAQFWSVYVSASLSEPEAVQAVIEQIDVTKRLISHYPDSLTLALTADDVQAAVDKGRVASLLGMEGGHSIGSSLAVLRQTYEIGARYMTLTHSKNTPWADSATDTPMHDGLTDFGKDVVREMNRLGMLVDLSHVSEKVMHDSLDITQAPVIFSHSSARAINGHARNVPDSVLSRLPENGGIVMITHVPGFVSEAARVWNANRSAEVSRLQALWQGQPERVEGLLATWDEANPLPRASIIDVADHIDHVRKIAGVGSIGIGGDYDGIPFGPDGLEDVSTYPALFTELARRGYSQRDLENISFHNMMRVMRAAELYKHSASAIPPIETRVPD
;
A
#
# COMPACT_ATOMS: atom_id res chain seq x y z
N MET A 1 48.19 -56.15 58.30
CA MET A 1 48.57 -56.38 56.90
C MET A 1 47.57 -55.66 56.00
N LYS A 2 48.07 -55.01 54.95
CA LYS A 2 47.48 -53.87 54.19
C LYS A 2 46.05 -54.10 53.65
N LYS A 3 45.15 -53.12 53.83
CA LYS A 3 43.92 -52.96 53.03
C LYS A 3 44.13 -51.85 52.00
N LEU A 4 43.96 -52.20 50.72
CA LEU A 4 43.93 -51.29 49.58
C LEU A 4 42.64 -50.45 49.62
N ALA A 5 42.75 -49.14 49.41
CA ALA A 5 41.63 -48.26 49.06
C ALA A 5 41.75 -47.93 47.56
N LEU A 6 40.74 -48.33 46.80
CA LEU A 6 40.61 -48.08 45.36
C LEU A 6 39.83 -46.77 45.20
N TYR A 7 40.47 -45.72 44.65
CA TYR A 7 39.80 -44.48 44.30
C TYR A 7 39.16 -44.62 42.91
N SER A 8 37.82 -44.52 42.86
CA SER A 8 37.05 -44.45 41.62
C SER A 8 37.11 -43.04 41.06
N LEU A 9 37.74 -42.84 39.90
CA LEU A 9 37.59 -41.63 39.10
C LEU A 9 36.26 -41.68 38.33
N LEU A 10 35.39 -40.69 38.56
CA LEU A 10 34.27 -40.38 37.66
C LEU A 10 34.78 -39.51 36.50
N PRO A 11 34.43 -39.81 35.24
CA PRO A 11 34.70 -38.90 34.13
C PRO A 11 33.70 -37.75 34.13
N LEU A 12 34.22 -36.53 34.12
CA LEU A 12 33.48 -35.28 33.91
C LEU A 12 33.05 -35.24 32.43
N VAL A 13 31.77 -35.46 32.14
CA VAL A 13 31.21 -35.26 30.79
C VAL A 13 31.01 -33.76 30.60
N ALA A 14 31.90 -33.12 29.84
CA ALA A 14 31.69 -31.78 29.34
C ALA A 14 30.62 -31.83 28.23
N LEU A 15 29.43 -31.29 28.47
CA LEU A 15 28.52 -30.95 27.39
C LEU A 15 29.16 -29.79 26.61
N SER A 16 29.72 -30.08 25.45
CA SER A 16 29.93 -29.08 24.42
C SER A 16 28.55 -28.69 23.89
N ALA A 17 28.00 -27.59 24.38
CA ALA A 17 26.95 -26.89 23.64
C ALA A 17 27.63 -26.34 22.38
N ASP A 18 27.34 -26.94 21.22
CA ASP A 18 27.72 -26.32 19.96
C ASP A 18 27.13 -24.90 19.93
N PRO A 19 27.91 -23.87 19.55
CA PRO A 19 27.34 -22.54 19.38
C PRO A 19 26.25 -22.64 18.33
N VAL A 20 25.01 -22.32 18.71
CA VAL A 20 23.94 -22.06 17.75
C VAL A 20 24.47 -20.99 16.81
N MET A 21 24.74 -21.35 15.56
CA MET A 21 25.14 -20.40 14.53
C MET A 21 24.04 -19.33 14.45
N ALA A 22 24.41 -18.06 14.57
CA ALA A 22 23.44 -16.98 14.40
C ALA A 22 22.86 -17.07 12.98
N GLU A 23 21.52 -17.06 12.87
CA GLU A 23 20.84 -17.03 11.57
C GLU A 23 21.32 -15.83 10.76
N THR A 24 21.55 -16.05 9.47
CA THR A 24 21.85 -14.98 8.53
C THR A 24 20.61 -14.11 8.29
N PRO A 25 20.78 -12.82 7.92
CA PRO A 25 19.66 -11.96 7.56
C PRO A 25 18.74 -12.55 6.49
N GLU A 26 19.32 -13.24 5.51
CA GLU A 26 18.61 -13.95 4.45
C GLU A 26 17.75 -15.09 5.00
N GLU A 27 18.27 -15.89 5.94
CA GLU A 27 17.52 -16.97 6.61
C GLU A 27 16.39 -16.41 7.48
N THR A 28 16.64 -15.34 8.25
CA THR A 28 15.62 -14.69 9.08
C THR A 28 14.49 -14.09 8.22
N ALA A 29 14.83 -13.43 7.11
CA ALA A 29 13.85 -12.89 6.18
C ALA A 29 13.03 -13.99 5.49
N ALA A 30 13.68 -15.05 5.02
CA ALA A 30 13.01 -16.18 4.40
C ALA A 30 12.06 -16.89 5.39
N ALA A 31 12.50 -17.12 6.64
CA ALA A 31 11.67 -17.72 7.68
C ALA A 31 10.43 -16.86 8.01
N ALA A 32 10.60 -15.53 8.10
CA ALA A 32 9.49 -14.62 8.33
C ALA A 32 8.47 -14.65 7.19
N LEU A 33 8.92 -14.59 5.93
CA LEU A 33 8.02 -14.56 4.77
C LEU A 33 7.36 -15.92 4.45
N GLU A 34 7.97 -17.03 4.90
CA GLU A 34 7.34 -18.35 4.86
C GLU A 34 6.25 -18.48 5.93
N ALA A 35 6.48 -17.93 7.13
CA ALA A 35 5.49 -17.93 8.22
C ALA A 35 4.35 -16.93 8.00
N ALA A 36 4.67 -15.77 7.41
CA ALA A 36 3.77 -14.65 7.22
C ALA A 36 4.08 -13.96 5.88
N PRO A 37 3.37 -14.31 4.79
CA PRO A 37 3.64 -13.77 3.46
C PRO A 37 3.32 -12.26 3.40
N ILE A 38 3.74 -11.58 2.33
CA ILE A 38 3.46 -10.15 2.14
C ILE A 38 1.95 -9.93 1.98
N TRP A 39 1.42 -9.01 2.78
CA TRP A 39 0.15 -8.32 2.56
C TRP A 39 0.44 -6.93 2.02
N ASP A 40 0.35 -6.77 0.70
CA ASP A 40 0.56 -5.48 0.06
C ASP A 40 -0.72 -4.63 0.06
N GLY A 41 -0.58 -3.38 0.48
CA GLY A 41 -1.66 -2.42 0.68
C GLY A 41 -2.21 -1.76 -0.58
N HIS A 42 -1.47 -1.75 -1.68
CA HIS A 42 -1.85 -0.98 -2.86
C HIS A 42 -1.12 -1.43 -4.13
N ASN A 43 -1.87 -1.97 -5.08
CA ASN A 43 -1.37 -2.34 -6.40
C ASN A 43 -2.39 -2.00 -7.50
N ASP A 44 -1.90 -1.38 -8.56
CA ASP A 44 -2.68 -0.72 -9.62
C ASP A 44 -2.85 -1.55 -10.90
N VAL A 45 -2.68 -2.87 -10.82
CA VAL A 45 -3.04 -3.78 -11.95
C VAL A 45 -4.39 -3.41 -12.59
N PRO A 46 -5.48 -3.13 -11.85
CA PRO A 46 -6.77 -2.83 -12.47
C PRO A 46 -6.75 -1.60 -13.38
N ILE A 47 -6.00 -0.52 -13.05
CA ILE A 47 -5.92 0.64 -13.96
C ILE A 47 -5.06 0.32 -15.19
N GLN A 48 -4.07 -0.58 -15.07
CA GLN A 48 -3.33 -1.09 -16.23
C GLN A 48 -4.23 -1.90 -17.16
N LEU A 49 -5.15 -2.71 -16.62
CA LEU A 49 -6.15 -3.44 -17.42
C LEU A 49 -7.04 -2.49 -18.21
N ARG A 50 -7.48 -1.39 -17.58
CA ARG A 50 -8.27 -0.35 -18.22
C ARG A 50 -7.48 0.36 -19.31
N GLY A 51 -6.29 0.84 -18.98
CA GLY A 51 -5.47 1.67 -19.86
C GLY A 51 -4.90 0.92 -21.06
N ARG A 52 -4.51 -0.35 -20.88
CA ARG A 52 -3.86 -1.17 -21.92
C ARG A 52 -4.83 -2.00 -22.74
N PHE A 53 -5.89 -2.50 -22.11
CA PHE A 53 -6.79 -3.49 -22.69
C PHE A 53 -8.26 -3.07 -22.70
N GLY A 54 -8.58 -1.86 -22.24
CA GLY A 54 -9.96 -1.38 -22.16
C GLY A 54 -10.85 -2.30 -21.31
N ASN A 55 -10.29 -2.98 -20.30
CA ASN A 55 -10.93 -4.00 -19.47
C ASN A 55 -11.40 -5.28 -20.21
N VAL A 56 -11.01 -5.46 -21.48
CA VAL A 56 -11.21 -6.68 -22.27
C VAL A 56 -10.05 -7.64 -22.00
N ILE A 57 -10.22 -8.51 -21.01
CA ILE A 57 -9.13 -9.37 -20.48
C ILE A 57 -9.24 -10.84 -20.87
N SER A 58 -10.08 -11.19 -21.85
CA SER A 58 -10.28 -12.59 -22.26
C SER A 58 -8.99 -13.25 -22.75
N ASP A 59 -8.16 -12.49 -23.48
CA ASP A 59 -6.87 -12.94 -24.03
C ASP A 59 -5.67 -12.38 -23.24
N PHE A 60 -5.93 -11.76 -22.08
CA PHE A 60 -4.87 -11.24 -21.23
C PHE A 60 -4.29 -12.37 -20.39
N ASP A 61 -2.98 -12.59 -20.49
CA ASP A 61 -2.27 -13.55 -19.65
C ASP A 61 -1.61 -12.83 -18.45
N PHE A 62 -2.20 -13.03 -17.27
CA PHE A 62 -1.65 -12.54 -16.01
C PHE A 62 -0.64 -13.50 -15.37
N ASN A 63 -0.36 -14.67 -15.96
CA ASN A 63 0.71 -15.54 -15.43
C ASN A 63 2.08 -14.88 -15.60
N ASP A 64 2.30 -14.23 -16.73
CA ASP A 64 3.53 -13.54 -17.09
C ASP A 64 3.20 -12.27 -17.87
N THR A 65 3.45 -11.11 -17.26
CA THR A 65 3.19 -9.83 -17.91
C THR A 65 4.45 -9.18 -18.47
N ALA A 66 5.58 -9.90 -18.58
CA ALA A 66 6.85 -9.37 -19.10
C ALA A 66 6.73 -8.72 -20.49
N ASN A 67 5.82 -9.24 -21.33
CA ASN A 67 5.58 -8.78 -22.70
C ASN A 67 4.53 -7.67 -22.81
N THR A 68 4.09 -7.08 -21.70
CA THR A 68 3.05 -6.03 -21.70
C THR A 68 3.57 -4.64 -22.06
N GLY A 69 4.88 -4.47 -22.22
CA GLY A 69 5.52 -3.21 -22.59
C GLY A 69 4.86 -2.48 -23.77
N PRO A 70 4.70 -3.13 -24.94
CA PRO A 70 4.11 -2.52 -26.13
C PRO A 70 2.67 -2.00 -25.97
N GLN A 71 1.91 -2.51 -25.00
CA GLN A 71 0.52 -2.09 -24.74
C GLN A 71 0.45 -0.81 -23.89
N HIS A 72 1.56 -0.37 -23.27
CA HIS A 72 1.64 0.92 -22.60
C HIS A 72 2.13 2.00 -23.58
N SER A 73 1.57 3.20 -23.50
CA SER A 73 2.00 4.34 -24.32
C SER A 73 3.50 4.67 -24.18
N GLY A 74 4.02 4.57 -22.95
CA GLY A 74 5.45 4.69 -22.63
C GLY A 74 6.28 3.40 -22.73
N GLY A 75 5.78 2.32 -23.33
CA GLY A 75 6.56 1.08 -23.55
C GLY A 75 6.90 0.27 -22.28
N ARG A 76 6.23 0.53 -21.15
CA ARG A 76 6.57 -0.03 -19.83
C ARG A 76 5.89 -1.35 -19.58
N THR A 77 6.66 -2.36 -19.19
CA THR A 77 6.16 -3.65 -18.69
C THR A 77 5.43 -3.46 -17.36
N MET A 78 4.37 -4.23 -17.14
CA MET A 78 3.67 -4.27 -15.85
C MET A 78 4.59 -4.80 -14.74
N HIS A 79 4.41 -4.31 -13.51
CA HIS A 79 5.18 -4.75 -12.35
C HIS A 79 4.65 -6.06 -11.77
N THR A 80 3.46 -6.50 -12.17
CA THR A 80 2.76 -7.60 -11.49
C THR A 80 2.31 -8.69 -12.45
N ASP A 81 2.58 -9.93 -12.06
CA ASP A 81 1.99 -11.15 -12.60
C ASP A 81 2.06 -12.27 -11.55
N LEU A 82 1.43 -13.42 -11.83
CA LEU A 82 1.34 -14.52 -10.86
C LEU A 82 2.71 -15.16 -10.54
N ILE A 83 3.65 -15.18 -11.49
CA ILE A 83 5.00 -15.70 -11.26
C ILE A 83 5.71 -14.81 -10.26
N ARG A 84 5.78 -13.50 -10.53
CA ARG A 84 6.48 -12.54 -9.68
C ARG A 84 5.80 -12.36 -8.32
N LEU A 85 4.47 -12.42 -8.22
CA LEU A 85 3.77 -12.42 -6.92
C LEU A 85 4.23 -13.60 -6.04
N ARG A 86 4.43 -14.78 -6.63
CA ARG A 86 4.91 -15.97 -5.92
C ARG A 86 6.37 -15.83 -5.48
N GLU A 87 7.23 -15.34 -6.37
CA GLU A 87 8.65 -15.08 -6.06
C GLU A 87 8.79 -14.04 -4.94
N GLY A 88 7.93 -13.02 -4.96
CA GLY A 88 7.83 -11.97 -3.95
C GLY A 88 7.20 -12.39 -2.63
N LYS A 89 6.76 -13.64 -2.51
CA LYS A 89 6.06 -14.16 -1.32
C LYS A 89 4.78 -13.38 -0.99
N VAL A 90 4.05 -12.89 -1.99
CA VAL A 90 2.77 -12.18 -1.76
C VAL A 90 1.67 -13.18 -1.45
N GLY A 91 1.04 -13.01 -0.29
CA GLY A 91 -0.07 -13.84 0.19
C GLY A 91 -1.39 -13.09 0.28
N ALA A 92 -1.36 -11.77 0.35
CA ALA A 92 -2.54 -10.92 0.26
C ALA A 92 -2.23 -9.64 -0.52
N GLN A 93 -3.18 -9.19 -1.32
CA GLN A 93 -3.06 -7.98 -2.13
C GLN A 93 -4.37 -7.20 -2.07
N PHE A 94 -4.27 -5.92 -1.70
CA PHE A 94 -5.30 -4.96 -2.04
C PHE A 94 -5.09 -4.48 -3.47
N TRP A 95 -6.00 -4.85 -4.36
CA TRP A 95 -6.08 -4.35 -5.72
C TRP A 95 -6.78 -2.99 -5.71
N SER A 96 -6.06 -1.95 -6.13
CA SER A 96 -6.59 -0.61 -6.27
C SER A 96 -7.62 -0.59 -7.39
N VAL A 97 -8.86 -0.24 -7.07
CA VAL A 97 -9.91 0.05 -8.05
C VAL A 97 -9.93 1.55 -8.38
N TYR A 98 -8.74 2.15 -8.45
CA TYR A 98 -8.51 3.55 -8.77
C TYR A 98 -9.22 4.00 -10.05
N VAL A 99 -9.70 5.24 -10.00
CA VAL A 99 -10.20 5.99 -11.15
C VAL A 99 -9.70 7.42 -11.08
N SER A 100 -9.42 8.01 -12.25
CA SER A 100 -8.84 9.36 -12.34
C SER A 100 -9.60 10.38 -11.51
N ALA A 101 -8.88 11.11 -10.64
CA ALA A 101 -9.42 12.22 -9.86
C ALA A 101 -9.92 13.40 -10.72
N SER A 102 -9.67 13.38 -12.04
CA SER A 102 -10.16 14.40 -12.97
C SER A 102 -11.52 14.07 -13.59
N LEU A 103 -12.08 12.89 -13.32
CA LEU A 103 -13.46 12.57 -13.72
C LEU A 103 -14.45 13.38 -12.90
N SER A 104 -15.61 13.69 -13.49
CA SER A 104 -16.74 14.15 -12.69
C SER A 104 -17.20 13.05 -11.72
N GLU A 105 -17.83 13.43 -10.60
CA GLU A 105 -18.33 12.47 -9.62
C GLU A 105 -19.24 11.36 -10.22
N PRO A 106 -20.21 11.66 -11.13
CA PRO A 106 -21.00 10.61 -11.78
C PRO A 106 -20.18 9.65 -12.64
N GLU A 107 -19.20 10.16 -13.40
CA GLU A 107 -18.30 9.34 -14.22
C GLU A 107 -17.38 8.48 -13.34
N ALA A 108 -16.90 9.03 -12.23
CA ALA A 108 -16.07 8.32 -11.26
C ALA A 108 -16.83 7.16 -10.62
N VAL A 109 -18.12 7.33 -10.28
CA VAL A 109 -18.99 6.26 -9.77
C VAL A 109 -19.13 5.13 -10.79
N GLN A 110 -19.40 5.45 -12.06
CA GLN A 110 -19.45 4.42 -13.10
C GLN A 110 -18.10 3.70 -13.24
N ALA A 111 -17.02 4.46 -13.33
CA ALA A 111 -15.69 3.91 -13.55
C ALA A 111 -15.25 2.99 -12.40
N VAL A 112 -15.54 3.33 -11.12
CA VAL A 112 -15.13 2.48 -9.99
C VAL A 112 -15.89 1.15 -9.99
N ILE A 113 -17.16 1.14 -10.43
CA ILE A 113 -17.93 -0.10 -10.60
C ILE A 113 -17.29 -0.97 -11.70
N GLU A 114 -16.88 -0.38 -12.82
CA GLU A 114 -16.15 -1.09 -13.89
C GLU A 114 -14.80 -1.64 -13.42
N GLN A 115 -14.06 -0.89 -12.58
CA GLN A 115 -12.80 -1.33 -11.99
C GLN A 115 -12.99 -2.49 -11.00
N ILE A 116 -14.05 -2.45 -10.17
CA ILE A 116 -14.43 -3.55 -9.29
C ILE A 116 -14.76 -4.80 -10.12
N ASP A 117 -15.53 -4.65 -11.20
CA ASP A 117 -15.89 -5.75 -12.09
C ASP A 117 -14.67 -6.41 -12.75
N VAL A 118 -13.79 -5.63 -13.40
CA VAL A 118 -12.61 -6.20 -14.08
C VAL A 118 -11.68 -6.90 -13.10
N THR A 119 -11.54 -6.37 -11.89
CA THR A 119 -10.72 -6.99 -10.85
C THR A 119 -11.30 -8.33 -10.40
N LYS A 120 -12.63 -8.41 -10.19
CA LYS A 120 -13.30 -9.68 -9.87
C LYS A 120 -13.21 -10.70 -11.01
N ARG A 121 -13.29 -10.26 -12.27
CA ARG A 121 -13.09 -11.13 -13.43
C ARG A 121 -11.66 -11.66 -13.50
N LEU A 122 -10.66 -10.81 -13.26
CA LEU A 122 -9.25 -11.24 -13.17
C LEU A 122 -9.09 -12.32 -12.09
N ILE A 123 -9.56 -12.05 -10.87
CA ILE A 123 -9.49 -13.01 -9.76
C ILE A 123 -10.15 -14.35 -10.12
N SER A 124 -11.32 -14.29 -10.77
CA SER A 124 -12.09 -15.47 -11.17
C SER A 124 -11.46 -16.25 -12.33
N HIS A 125 -10.63 -15.60 -13.15
CA HIS A 125 -9.88 -16.24 -14.24
C HIS A 125 -8.74 -17.12 -13.70
N TYR A 126 -8.21 -16.82 -12.50
CA TYR A 126 -7.09 -17.54 -11.90
C TYR A 126 -7.44 -18.17 -10.54
N PRO A 127 -8.45 -19.07 -10.46
CA PRO A 127 -8.97 -19.57 -9.19
C PRO A 127 -7.99 -20.45 -8.39
N ASP A 128 -6.94 -20.96 -9.05
CA ASP A 128 -5.88 -21.74 -8.41
C ASP A 128 -4.81 -20.85 -7.76
N SER A 129 -4.73 -19.57 -8.14
CA SER A 129 -3.71 -18.63 -7.64
C SER A 129 -4.30 -17.46 -6.84
N LEU A 130 -5.52 -17.02 -7.16
CA LEU A 130 -6.18 -15.87 -6.55
C LEU A 130 -7.49 -16.30 -5.87
N THR A 131 -7.89 -15.60 -4.82
CA THR A 131 -9.20 -15.78 -4.18
C THR A 131 -9.72 -14.44 -3.68
N LEU A 132 -10.93 -14.05 -4.07
CA LEU A 132 -11.57 -12.84 -3.55
C LEU A 132 -11.77 -13.00 -2.04
N ALA A 133 -11.20 -12.10 -1.25
CA ALA A 133 -11.30 -12.10 0.20
C ALA A 133 -12.06 -10.86 0.66
N LEU A 134 -13.09 -11.07 1.48
CA LEU A 134 -14.00 -10.05 1.97
C LEU A 134 -13.91 -9.88 3.49
N THR A 135 -13.22 -10.78 4.18
CA THR A 135 -13.02 -10.77 5.62
C THR A 135 -11.60 -11.20 5.97
N ALA A 136 -11.15 -10.89 7.19
CA ALA A 136 -9.88 -11.36 7.72
C ALA A 136 -9.77 -12.89 7.70
N ASP A 137 -10.89 -13.59 7.91
CA ASP A 137 -10.94 -15.05 7.86
C ASP A 137 -10.86 -15.58 6.41
N ASP A 138 -11.43 -14.87 5.42
CA ASP A 138 -11.24 -15.21 4.01
C ASP A 138 -9.76 -15.06 3.60
N VAL A 139 -9.09 -14.01 4.11
CA VAL A 139 -7.67 -13.80 3.86
C VAL A 139 -6.85 -14.96 4.40
N GLN A 140 -7.08 -15.35 5.66
CA GLN A 140 -6.41 -16.50 6.25
C GLN A 140 -6.69 -17.78 5.45
N ALA A 141 -7.94 -18.04 5.08
CA ALA A 141 -8.33 -19.23 4.35
C ALA A 141 -7.73 -19.31 2.93
N ALA A 142 -7.47 -18.16 2.29
CA ALA A 142 -6.79 -18.11 0.99
C ALA A 142 -5.28 -18.39 1.15
N VAL A 143 -4.63 -17.76 2.13
CA VAL A 143 -3.21 -17.97 2.44
C VAL A 143 -2.93 -19.43 2.83
N ASP A 144 -3.78 -20.03 3.66
CA ASP A 144 -3.66 -21.45 4.06
C ASP A 144 -3.74 -22.43 2.87
N LYS A 145 -4.37 -22.00 1.76
CA LYS A 145 -4.47 -22.76 0.51
C LYS A 145 -3.34 -22.43 -0.49
N GLY A 146 -2.38 -21.59 -0.09
CA GLY A 146 -1.30 -21.12 -0.96
C GLY A 146 -1.78 -20.20 -2.09
N ARG A 147 -2.89 -19.48 -1.87
CA ARG A 147 -3.47 -18.53 -2.84
C ARG A 147 -3.31 -17.10 -2.34
N VAL A 148 -3.19 -16.16 -3.27
CA VAL A 148 -3.19 -14.72 -2.95
C VAL A 148 -4.62 -14.29 -2.59
N ALA A 149 -4.82 -13.92 -1.33
CA ALA A 149 -6.03 -13.26 -0.89
C ALA A 149 -6.16 -11.91 -1.61
N SER A 150 -7.19 -11.76 -2.43
CA SER A 150 -7.39 -10.59 -3.28
C SER A 150 -8.51 -9.74 -2.71
N LEU A 151 -8.16 -8.56 -2.19
CA LEU A 151 -9.09 -7.58 -1.65
C LEU A 151 -9.19 -6.38 -2.58
N LEU A 152 -10.23 -5.56 -2.42
CA LEU A 152 -10.46 -4.38 -3.27
C LEU A 152 -10.36 -3.10 -2.45
N GLY A 153 -9.61 -2.13 -2.96
CA GLY A 153 -9.40 -0.83 -2.32
C GLY A 153 -9.78 0.33 -3.23
N MET A 154 -10.71 1.19 -2.79
CA MET A 154 -11.10 2.37 -3.58
C MET A 154 -10.10 3.51 -3.33
N GLU A 155 -9.54 4.08 -4.39
CA GLU A 155 -8.55 5.15 -4.26
C GLU A 155 -9.14 6.52 -4.66
N GLY A 156 -9.78 7.15 -3.67
CA GLY A 156 -10.31 8.50 -3.75
C GLY A 156 -11.81 8.59 -3.49
N GLY A 157 -12.20 9.54 -2.64
CA GLY A 157 -13.59 9.76 -2.23
C GLY A 157 -14.51 10.27 -3.34
N HIS A 158 -13.97 10.78 -4.45
CA HIS A 158 -14.79 11.15 -5.63
C HIS A 158 -15.53 9.94 -6.21
N SER A 159 -15.04 8.71 -5.97
CA SER A 159 -15.68 7.47 -6.41
C SER A 159 -17.04 7.18 -5.78
N ILE A 160 -17.42 7.86 -4.69
CA ILE A 160 -18.76 7.71 -4.09
C ILE A 160 -19.75 8.78 -4.57
N GLY A 161 -19.30 9.73 -5.41
CA GLY A 161 -20.12 10.84 -5.88
C GLY A 161 -20.88 11.56 -4.76
N SER A 162 -20.15 11.88 -3.68
CA SER A 162 -20.68 12.48 -2.45
C SER A 162 -21.96 11.81 -1.92
N SER A 163 -22.05 10.48 -2.03
CA SER A 163 -23.21 9.69 -1.62
C SER A 163 -22.86 8.53 -0.69
N LEU A 164 -23.37 8.60 0.54
CA LEU A 164 -23.26 7.49 1.51
C LEU A 164 -23.98 6.23 1.03
N ALA A 165 -25.00 6.36 0.17
CA ALA A 165 -25.63 5.19 -0.45
C ALA A 165 -24.67 4.48 -1.40
N VAL A 166 -23.93 5.23 -2.24
CA VAL A 166 -22.92 4.64 -3.12
C VAL A 166 -21.79 3.99 -2.31
N LEU A 167 -21.32 4.62 -1.24
CA LEU A 167 -20.35 4.03 -0.31
C LEU A 167 -20.80 2.66 0.23
N ARG A 168 -22.06 2.54 0.66
CA ARG A 168 -22.63 1.26 1.09
C ARG A 168 -22.68 0.24 -0.05
N GLN A 169 -23.11 0.65 -1.24
CA GLN A 169 -23.21 -0.26 -2.38
C GLN A 169 -21.84 -0.73 -2.86
N THR A 170 -20.81 0.12 -2.86
CA THR A 170 -19.44 -0.28 -3.22
C THR A 170 -18.85 -1.26 -2.20
N TYR A 171 -19.16 -1.11 -0.91
CA TYR A 171 -18.83 -2.10 0.13
C TYR A 171 -19.48 -3.46 -0.14
N GLU A 172 -20.78 -3.48 -0.46
CA GLU A 172 -21.52 -4.71 -0.76
C GLU A 172 -20.96 -5.43 -2.00
N ILE A 173 -20.54 -4.68 -3.02
CA ILE A 173 -19.87 -5.27 -4.18
C ILE A 173 -18.37 -5.50 -3.95
N GLY A 174 -17.84 -5.38 -2.72
CA GLY A 174 -16.57 -5.98 -2.32
C GLY A 174 -15.44 -5.02 -1.93
N ALA A 175 -15.63 -3.70 -1.99
CA ALA A 175 -14.63 -2.75 -1.51
C ALA A 175 -14.39 -2.87 0.00
N ARG A 176 -13.13 -2.81 0.46
CA ARG A 176 -12.76 -2.98 1.88
C ARG A 176 -11.95 -1.84 2.48
N TYR A 177 -11.35 -0.99 1.67
CA TYR A 177 -10.95 0.35 2.09
C TYR A 177 -11.41 1.40 1.10
N MET A 178 -11.43 2.66 1.54
CA MET A 178 -11.47 3.81 0.65
C MET A 178 -10.46 4.88 1.11
N THR A 179 -9.60 5.32 0.20
CA THR A 179 -8.77 6.51 0.36
C THR A 179 -9.65 7.75 0.26
N LEU A 180 -9.62 8.64 1.25
CA LEU A 180 -10.61 9.74 1.32
C LEU A 180 -10.45 10.76 0.19
N THR A 181 -9.23 10.95 -0.31
CA THR A 181 -8.94 11.76 -1.50
C THR A 181 -7.95 11.02 -2.39
N HIS A 182 -7.76 11.50 -3.62
CA HIS A 182 -6.57 11.20 -4.40
C HIS A 182 -5.77 12.52 -4.54
N SER A 183 -5.28 12.85 -5.72
CA SER A 183 -4.50 14.07 -6.00
C SER A 183 -5.29 15.38 -6.00
N LYS A 184 -6.62 15.34 -5.85
CA LYS A 184 -7.52 16.51 -5.81
C LYS A 184 -8.42 16.48 -4.60
N ASN A 185 -8.87 17.65 -4.17
CA ASN A 185 -9.91 17.77 -3.15
C ASN A 185 -11.22 17.13 -3.63
N THR A 186 -11.97 16.54 -2.69
CA THR A 186 -13.40 16.26 -2.89
C THR A 186 -14.21 17.44 -2.36
N PRO A 187 -15.55 17.48 -2.56
CA PRO A 187 -16.39 18.48 -1.90
C PRO A 187 -16.35 18.45 -0.36
N TRP A 188 -15.71 17.45 0.24
CA TRP A 188 -15.78 17.18 1.68
C TRP A 188 -14.46 16.84 2.37
N ALA A 189 -13.35 16.72 1.64
CA ALA A 189 -12.01 16.44 2.16
C ALA A 189 -10.89 17.09 1.33
N ASP A 190 -9.89 17.63 2.00
CA ASP A 190 -8.69 18.21 1.39
C ASP A 190 -7.61 17.17 1.07
N SER A 191 -7.07 17.21 -0.15
CA SER A 191 -5.91 16.43 -0.62
C SER A 191 -4.59 17.10 -0.22
N ALA A 192 -3.54 16.31 -0.02
CA ALA A 192 -2.18 16.79 0.27
C ALA A 192 -1.53 17.52 -0.92
N THR A 193 -2.00 17.27 -2.15
CA THR A 193 -1.37 17.77 -3.37
C THR A 193 -2.22 18.79 -4.12
N ASP A 194 -3.29 19.28 -3.48
CA ASP A 194 -4.17 20.31 -4.03
C ASP A 194 -4.18 21.56 -3.14
N THR A 195 -4.80 22.63 -3.63
CA THR A 195 -4.96 23.85 -2.85
C THR A 195 -5.96 23.61 -1.72
N PRO A 196 -5.63 23.88 -0.44
CA PRO A 196 -6.56 23.68 0.67
C PRO A 196 -7.90 24.40 0.48
N MET A 197 -9.02 23.74 0.80
CA MET A 197 -10.37 24.27 0.62
C MET A 197 -11.21 24.18 1.89
N HIS A 198 -11.11 23.09 2.64
CA HIS A 198 -12.03 22.75 3.74
C HIS A 198 -11.43 22.90 5.13
N ASP A 199 -10.11 23.10 5.23
CA ASP A 199 -9.35 22.98 6.47
C ASP A 199 -9.52 21.57 7.10
N GLY A 200 -9.38 20.55 6.25
CA GLY A 200 -9.52 19.15 6.63
C GLY A 200 -10.80 18.48 6.13
N LEU A 201 -11.57 17.94 7.07
CA LEU A 201 -12.88 17.31 6.79
C LEU A 201 -14.03 18.27 7.10
N THR A 202 -14.94 18.39 6.13
CA THR A 202 -16.28 18.97 6.38
C THR A 202 -17.11 18.07 7.30
N ASP A 203 -18.27 18.53 7.76
CA ASP A 203 -19.17 17.69 8.57
C ASP A 203 -19.69 16.47 7.79
N PHE A 204 -19.93 16.61 6.49
CA PHE A 204 -20.24 15.46 5.63
C PHE A 204 -19.05 14.49 5.54
N GLY A 205 -17.83 15.00 5.40
CA GLY A 205 -16.61 14.17 5.40
C GLY A 205 -16.44 13.38 6.70
N LYS A 206 -16.78 13.98 7.85
CA LYS A 206 -16.80 13.25 9.14
C LYS A 206 -17.86 12.15 9.16
N ASP A 207 -19.02 12.37 8.55
CA ASP A 207 -20.06 11.34 8.40
C ASP A 207 -19.65 10.22 7.45
N VAL A 208 -18.88 10.51 6.39
CA VAL A 208 -18.26 9.48 5.54
C VAL A 208 -17.37 8.56 6.39
N VAL A 209 -16.47 9.11 7.21
CA VAL A 209 -15.60 8.32 8.10
C VAL A 209 -16.40 7.46 9.09
N ARG A 210 -17.46 8.02 9.69
CA ARG A 210 -18.34 7.27 10.61
C ARG A 210 -19.07 6.13 9.91
N GLU A 211 -19.57 6.37 8.70
CA GLU A 211 -20.26 5.35 7.90
C GLU A 211 -19.29 4.24 7.45
N MET A 212 -18.06 4.59 7.10
CA MET A 212 -17.00 3.61 6.84
C MET A 212 -16.74 2.72 8.05
N ASN A 213 -16.57 3.31 9.24
CA ASN A 213 -16.42 2.52 10.47
C ASN A 213 -17.64 1.63 10.72
N ARG A 214 -18.87 2.13 10.59
CA ARG A 214 -20.11 1.33 10.75
C ARG A 214 -20.17 0.15 9.78
N LEU A 215 -19.69 0.32 8.55
CA LEU A 215 -19.61 -0.75 7.55
C LEU A 215 -18.49 -1.76 7.81
N GLY A 216 -17.47 -1.40 8.59
CA GLY A 216 -16.20 -2.12 8.65
C GLY A 216 -15.36 -1.92 7.39
N MET A 217 -15.55 -0.79 6.68
CA MET A 217 -14.64 -0.34 5.63
C MET A 217 -13.49 0.42 6.29
N LEU A 218 -12.26 0.05 5.93
CA LEU A 218 -11.05 0.71 6.42
C LEU A 218 -10.95 2.12 5.85
N VAL A 219 -10.64 3.08 6.73
CA VAL A 219 -10.37 4.47 6.37
C VAL A 219 -8.91 4.57 5.95
N ASP A 220 -8.66 4.83 4.67
CA ASP A 220 -7.31 5.06 4.16
C ASP A 220 -7.00 6.55 4.07
N LEU A 221 -5.89 6.92 4.69
CA LEU A 221 -5.39 8.29 4.82
C LEU A 221 -4.17 8.56 3.93
N SER A 222 -3.83 7.65 3.02
CA SER A 222 -2.97 8.02 1.88
C SER A 222 -3.62 9.17 1.10
N HIS A 223 -2.83 10.00 0.42
CA HIS A 223 -3.20 11.18 -0.36
C HIS A 223 -3.79 12.37 0.38
N VAL A 224 -4.40 12.20 1.54
CA VAL A 224 -5.11 13.27 2.24
C VAL A 224 -4.16 14.30 2.85
N SER A 225 -4.63 15.53 3.01
CA SER A 225 -3.89 16.58 3.72
C SER A 225 -3.64 16.20 5.19
N GLU A 226 -2.59 16.76 5.80
CA GLU A 226 -2.29 16.51 7.23
C GLU A 226 -3.46 16.85 8.16
N LYS A 227 -4.24 17.88 7.82
CA LYS A 227 -5.42 18.25 8.59
C LYS A 227 -6.53 17.19 8.50
N VAL A 228 -6.77 16.60 7.33
CA VAL A 228 -7.66 15.43 7.19
C VAL A 228 -7.13 14.24 7.99
N MET A 229 -5.81 14.00 8.02
CA MET A 229 -5.24 12.91 8.82
C MET A 229 -5.61 13.06 10.30
N HIS A 230 -5.45 14.27 10.85
CA HIS A 230 -5.83 14.58 12.23
C HIS A 230 -7.33 14.48 12.48
N ASP A 231 -8.16 15.08 11.62
CA ASP A 231 -9.61 15.07 11.77
C ASP A 231 -10.17 13.63 11.75
N SER A 232 -9.65 12.78 10.86
CA SER A 232 -10.02 11.35 10.79
C SER A 232 -9.63 10.60 12.06
N LEU A 233 -8.42 10.82 12.58
CA LEU A 233 -7.96 10.19 13.82
C LEU A 233 -8.70 10.67 15.07
N ASP A 234 -9.30 11.87 15.04
CA ASP A 234 -10.11 12.41 16.14
C ASP A 234 -11.50 11.74 16.23
N ILE A 235 -12.04 11.28 15.09
CA ILE A 235 -13.43 10.79 15.01
C ILE A 235 -13.56 9.28 14.85
N THR A 236 -12.55 8.64 14.27
CA THR A 236 -12.63 7.22 13.91
C THR A 236 -12.69 6.33 15.16
N GLN A 237 -13.44 5.24 15.05
CA GLN A 237 -13.63 4.24 16.11
C GLN A 237 -12.99 2.89 15.79
N ALA A 238 -12.34 2.79 14.62
CA ALA A 238 -11.59 1.63 14.18
C ALA A 238 -10.20 2.07 13.72
N PRO A 239 -9.22 1.14 13.66
CA PRO A 239 -7.90 1.48 13.14
C PRO A 239 -7.94 2.00 11.70
N VAL A 240 -7.17 3.06 11.43
CA VAL A 240 -6.97 3.59 10.07
C VAL A 240 -5.79 2.90 9.39
N ILE A 241 -5.72 3.03 8.07
CA ILE A 241 -4.53 2.67 7.30
C ILE A 241 -3.99 3.87 6.53
N PHE A 242 -2.72 3.80 6.16
CA PHE A 242 -2.19 4.48 4.98
C PHE A 242 -1.77 3.37 4.01
N SER A 243 -2.56 3.09 2.99
CA SER A 243 -2.34 1.99 2.04
C SER A 243 -1.02 2.05 1.27
N HIS A 244 -0.51 3.26 1.01
CA HIS A 244 0.79 3.50 0.38
C HIS A 244 1.28 4.93 0.71
N SER A 245 2.02 5.08 1.80
CA SER A 245 2.66 6.36 2.19
C SER A 245 3.93 6.08 2.98
N SER A 246 4.87 7.04 2.99
CA SER A 246 6.14 6.90 3.73
C SER A 246 6.29 8.02 4.77
N ALA A 247 7.43 8.09 5.47
CA ALA A 247 7.64 9.08 6.54
C ALA A 247 8.11 10.48 6.06
N ARG A 248 7.43 11.55 6.46
CA ARG A 248 7.71 12.92 5.96
C ARG A 248 9.01 13.51 6.50
N ALA A 249 9.45 13.08 7.68
CA ALA A 249 10.70 13.53 8.26
C ALA A 249 11.95 13.07 7.47
N ILE A 250 11.83 11.97 6.72
CA ILE A 250 12.91 11.44 5.87
C ILE A 250 12.88 12.11 4.49
N ASN A 251 11.69 12.29 3.92
CA ASN A 251 11.49 13.00 2.66
C ASN A 251 10.29 13.95 2.80
N GLY A 252 10.52 15.25 2.61
CA GLY A 252 9.58 16.34 2.87
C GLY A 252 8.38 16.44 1.92
N HIS A 253 8.06 15.37 1.18
CA HIS A 253 6.91 15.33 0.28
C HIS A 253 5.57 15.33 1.04
N ALA A 254 4.57 16.06 0.55
CA ALA A 254 3.25 16.18 1.20
C ALA A 254 2.49 14.84 1.29
N ARG A 255 2.76 13.91 0.36
CA ARG A 255 2.21 12.54 0.39
C ARG A 255 2.73 11.70 1.55
N ASN A 256 3.81 12.09 2.20
CA ASN A 256 4.35 11.36 3.34
C ASN A 256 3.67 11.79 4.65
N VAL A 257 3.63 10.86 5.60
CA VAL A 257 3.00 11.00 6.91
C VAL A 257 3.92 11.76 7.87
N PRO A 258 3.47 12.87 8.48
CA PRO A 258 4.27 13.64 9.43
C PRO A 258 4.31 12.97 10.81
N ASP A 259 5.35 13.26 11.60
CA ASP A 259 5.53 12.68 12.94
C ASP A 259 4.38 13.03 13.91
N SER A 260 3.75 14.20 13.70
CA SER A 260 2.52 14.63 14.39
C SER A 260 1.38 13.61 14.24
N VAL A 261 1.31 12.91 13.11
CA VAL A 261 0.31 11.88 12.80
C VAL A 261 0.83 10.49 13.16
N LEU A 262 2.10 10.16 12.83
CA LEU A 262 2.69 8.85 13.14
C LEU A 262 2.60 8.50 14.63
N SER A 263 2.87 9.48 15.50
CA SER A 263 2.82 9.30 16.96
C SER A 263 1.42 8.98 17.52
N ARG A 264 0.35 9.18 16.74
CA ARG A 264 -1.04 8.88 17.12
C ARG A 264 -1.48 7.46 16.75
N LEU A 265 -0.75 6.79 15.85
CA LEU A 265 -1.13 5.47 15.35
C LEU A 265 -1.12 4.35 16.40
N PRO A 266 -0.19 4.33 17.39
CA PRO A 266 -0.22 3.29 18.42
C PRO A 266 -1.52 3.28 19.23
N GLU A 267 -2.07 4.46 19.54
CA GLU A 267 -3.32 4.59 20.29
C GLU A 267 -4.54 4.22 19.42
N ASN A 268 -4.55 4.64 18.15
CA ASN A 268 -5.59 4.25 17.20
C ASN A 268 -5.55 2.75 16.83
N GLY A 269 -4.36 2.13 16.87
CA GLY A 269 -4.10 0.76 16.42
C GLY A 269 -3.82 0.63 14.91
N GLY A 270 -3.77 1.75 14.19
CA GLY A 270 -3.56 1.84 12.75
C GLY A 270 -2.13 1.60 12.29
N ILE A 271 -1.95 1.56 10.96
CA ILE A 271 -0.66 1.26 10.31
C ILE A 271 -0.37 2.23 9.16
N VAL A 272 0.92 2.44 8.88
CA VAL A 272 1.41 3.02 7.62
C VAL A 272 2.02 1.91 6.78
N MET A 273 1.49 1.70 5.58
CA MET A 273 2.01 0.74 4.62
C MET A 273 3.01 1.46 3.72
N ILE A 274 4.30 1.16 3.92
CA ILE A 274 5.40 1.92 3.33
C ILE A 274 5.45 1.69 1.83
N THR A 275 5.48 2.79 1.08
CA THR A 275 5.46 2.78 -0.37
C THR A 275 6.83 2.85 -1.00
N HIS A 276 6.92 2.40 -2.25
CA HIS A 276 8.15 2.38 -3.03
C HIS A 276 8.24 3.54 -4.02
N VAL A 277 7.28 4.48 -4.06
CA VAL A 277 7.32 5.62 -5.00
C VAL A 277 8.64 6.40 -4.87
N PRO A 278 9.51 6.42 -5.89
CA PRO A 278 10.86 6.99 -5.77
C PRO A 278 10.86 8.46 -5.30
N GLY A 279 9.94 9.27 -5.83
CA GLY A 279 9.81 10.69 -5.44
C GLY A 279 9.32 10.91 -4.00
N PHE A 280 8.75 9.90 -3.36
CA PHE A 280 8.30 9.96 -1.96
C PHE A 280 9.33 9.38 -1.01
N VAL A 281 10.23 8.51 -1.49
CA VAL A 281 11.26 7.89 -0.64
C VAL A 281 12.64 8.53 -0.75
N SER A 282 12.97 9.15 -1.89
CA SER A 282 14.26 9.79 -2.11
C SER A 282 14.12 11.31 -2.32
N GLU A 283 14.81 12.10 -1.48
CA GLU A 283 14.80 13.56 -1.60
C GLU A 283 15.39 14.02 -2.95
N ALA A 284 16.40 13.32 -3.47
CA ALA A 284 16.98 13.62 -4.78
C ALA A 284 15.94 13.41 -5.90
N ALA A 285 15.19 12.31 -5.85
CA ALA A 285 14.10 12.06 -6.79
C ALA A 285 12.96 13.10 -6.64
N ARG A 286 12.64 13.51 -5.40
CA ARG A 286 11.66 14.57 -5.15
C ARG A 286 12.06 15.90 -5.79
N VAL A 287 13.30 16.34 -5.57
CA VAL A 287 13.83 17.59 -6.13
C VAL A 287 13.86 17.51 -7.66
N TRP A 288 14.25 16.36 -8.21
CA TRP A 288 14.21 16.14 -9.65
C TRP A 288 12.78 16.27 -10.21
N ASN A 289 11.79 15.66 -9.57
CA ASN A 289 10.38 15.79 -9.98
C ASN A 289 9.92 17.25 -9.98
N ALA A 290 10.29 18.02 -8.95
CA ALA A 290 9.98 19.45 -8.88
C ALA A 290 10.62 20.24 -10.03
N ASN A 291 11.89 19.97 -10.34
CA ASN A 291 12.60 20.60 -11.46
C ASN A 291 11.96 20.23 -12.80
N ARG A 292 11.58 18.96 -12.99
CA ARG A 292 10.88 18.51 -14.19
C ARG A 292 9.52 19.18 -14.34
N SER A 293 8.73 19.29 -13.27
CA SER A 293 7.46 20.02 -13.29
C SER A 293 7.64 21.49 -13.67
N ALA A 294 8.66 22.15 -13.12
CA ALA A 294 8.99 23.52 -13.49
C ALA A 294 9.36 23.64 -14.99
N GLU A 295 10.11 22.68 -15.51
CA GLU A 295 10.47 22.63 -16.93
C GLU A 295 9.25 22.40 -17.83
N VAL A 296 8.35 21.48 -17.45
CA VAL A 296 7.08 21.27 -18.17
C VAL A 296 6.30 22.57 -18.25
N SER A 297 6.11 23.27 -17.13
CA SER A 297 5.40 24.56 -17.11
C SER A 297 6.09 25.61 -17.97
N ARG A 298 7.43 25.70 -17.91
CA ARG A 298 8.22 26.63 -18.72
C ARG A 298 8.05 26.34 -20.21
N LEU A 299 8.17 25.08 -20.64
CA LEU A 299 8.04 24.67 -22.03
C LEU A 299 6.62 24.90 -22.56
N GLN A 300 5.59 24.57 -21.79
CA GLN A 300 4.20 24.83 -22.15
C GLN A 300 3.92 26.33 -22.31
N ALA A 301 4.50 27.18 -21.46
CA ALA A 301 4.35 28.62 -21.55
C ALA A 301 5.06 29.23 -22.78
N LEU A 302 6.24 28.69 -23.15
CA LEU A 302 7.04 29.16 -24.29
C LEU A 302 6.52 28.66 -25.65
N TRP A 303 5.95 27.46 -25.70
CA TRP A 303 5.55 26.78 -26.93
C TRP A 303 4.04 26.50 -26.95
N GLN A 304 3.24 27.53 -26.68
CA GLN A 304 1.78 27.43 -26.66
C GLN A 304 1.23 26.92 -28.01
N GLY A 305 0.31 25.97 -27.94
CA GLY A 305 -0.29 25.34 -29.12
C GLY A 305 0.64 24.35 -29.86
N GLN A 306 1.82 24.03 -29.32
CA GLN A 306 2.80 23.12 -29.94
C GLN A 306 3.14 21.93 -29.01
N PRO A 307 2.19 21.02 -28.72
CA PRO A 307 2.39 19.93 -27.76
C PRO A 307 3.51 18.95 -28.14
N GLU A 308 3.63 18.57 -29.42
CA GLU A 308 4.69 17.67 -29.90
C GLU A 308 6.09 18.27 -29.69
N ARG A 309 6.21 19.60 -29.83
CA ARG A 309 7.47 20.31 -29.58
C ARG A 309 7.81 20.33 -28.10
N VAL A 310 6.82 20.55 -27.24
CA VAL A 310 6.99 20.47 -25.78
C VAL A 310 7.46 19.07 -25.39
N GLU A 311 6.85 18.03 -25.94
CA GLU A 311 7.22 16.63 -25.68
C GLU A 311 8.66 16.33 -26.10
N GLY A 312 9.07 16.69 -27.32
CA GLY A 312 10.44 16.46 -27.78
C GLY A 312 11.50 17.23 -26.99
N LEU A 313 11.20 18.47 -26.57
CA LEU A 313 12.10 19.26 -25.72
C LEU A 313 12.18 18.71 -24.30
N LEU A 314 11.06 18.23 -23.76
CA LEU A 314 11.04 17.59 -22.45
C LEU A 314 11.82 16.27 -22.46
N ALA A 315 11.71 15.47 -23.52
CA ALA A 315 12.51 14.25 -23.68
C ALA A 315 14.02 14.57 -23.73
N THR A 316 14.41 15.65 -24.39
CA THR A 316 15.81 16.14 -24.40
C THR A 316 16.26 16.55 -22.99
N TRP A 317 15.37 17.21 -22.23
CA TRP A 317 15.65 17.56 -20.84
C TRP A 317 15.77 16.32 -19.95
N ASP A 318 14.91 15.32 -20.12
CA ASP A 318 14.93 14.07 -19.37
C ASP A 318 16.23 13.28 -19.63
N GLU A 319 16.71 13.23 -20.88
CA GLU A 319 18.00 12.60 -21.22
C GLU A 319 19.18 13.33 -20.58
N ALA A 320 19.16 14.67 -20.57
CA ALA A 320 20.21 15.48 -19.97
C ALA A 320 20.17 15.51 -18.43
N ASN A 321 19.01 15.21 -17.85
CA ASN A 321 18.75 15.21 -16.41
C ASN A 321 18.14 13.86 -16.04
N PRO A 322 18.93 12.77 -15.99
CA PRO A 322 18.39 11.48 -15.60
C PRO A 322 17.86 11.53 -14.17
N LEU A 323 16.72 10.88 -13.93
CA LEU A 323 16.14 10.78 -12.60
C LEU A 323 17.12 10.09 -11.63
N PRO A 324 17.38 10.67 -10.44
CA PRO A 324 18.15 10.00 -9.40
C PRO A 324 17.49 8.68 -8.97
N ARG A 325 18.27 7.61 -8.93
CA ARG A 325 17.80 6.27 -8.54
C ARG A 325 17.58 6.23 -7.03
N ALA A 326 16.33 6.07 -6.62
CA ALA A 326 16.01 5.63 -5.27
C ALA A 326 16.40 4.15 -5.12
N SER A 327 16.59 3.68 -3.90
CA SER A 327 17.04 2.33 -3.60
C SER A 327 16.24 1.69 -2.45
N ILE A 328 16.44 0.39 -2.27
CA ILE A 328 15.98 -0.36 -1.10
C ILE A 328 16.38 0.27 0.25
N ILE A 329 17.53 0.95 0.30
CA ILE A 329 18.03 1.62 1.51
C ILE A 329 17.13 2.81 1.87
N ASP A 330 16.70 3.59 0.87
CA ASP A 330 15.80 4.73 1.10
C ASP A 330 14.46 4.22 1.68
N VAL A 331 13.90 3.13 1.14
CA VAL A 331 12.66 2.53 1.65
C VAL A 331 12.84 2.03 3.09
N ALA A 332 13.94 1.34 3.38
CA ALA A 332 14.22 0.83 4.72
C ALA A 332 14.47 1.97 5.75
N ASP A 333 15.01 3.12 5.33
CA ASP A 333 15.17 4.30 6.19
C ASP A 333 13.81 4.86 6.64
N HIS A 334 12.80 4.83 5.75
CA HIS A 334 11.43 5.18 6.14
C HIS A 334 10.83 4.19 7.15
N ILE A 335 11.07 2.88 6.97
CA ILE A 335 10.61 1.85 7.92
C ILE A 335 11.25 2.06 9.30
N ASP A 336 12.56 2.33 9.35
CA ASP A 336 13.27 2.63 10.60
C ASP A 336 12.72 3.85 11.31
N HIS A 337 12.41 4.91 10.55
CA HIS A 337 11.82 6.11 11.13
C HIS A 337 10.42 5.86 11.68
N VAL A 338 9.55 5.16 10.95
CA VAL A 338 8.21 4.81 11.47
C VAL A 338 8.32 3.92 12.70
N ARG A 339 9.23 2.94 12.71
CA ARG A 339 9.50 2.10 13.90
C ARG A 339 9.90 2.95 15.10
N LYS A 340 10.73 3.97 14.90
CA LYS A 340 11.18 4.86 15.97
C LYS A 340 10.05 5.70 16.57
N ILE A 341 9.10 6.17 15.75
CA ILE A 341 8.04 7.09 16.19
C ILE A 341 6.76 6.36 16.63
N ALA A 342 6.32 5.37 15.85
CA ALA A 342 5.06 4.66 16.03
C ALA A 342 5.23 3.19 16.46
N GLY A 343 6.46 2.67 16.48
CA GLY A 343 6.71 1.27 16.80
C GLY A 343 6.39 0.32 15.64
N VAL A 344 6.91 -0.91 15.74
CA VAL A 344 6.79 -1.92 14.67
C VAL A 344 5.34 -2.33 14.39
N GLY A 345 4.46 -2.18 15.38
CA GLY A 345 3.04 -2.53 15.27
C GLY A 345 2.27 -1.65 14.28
N SER A 346 2.81 -0.47 13.90
CA SER A 346 2.18 0.49 13.01
C SER A 346 2.78 0.50 11.61
N ILE A 347 3.44 -0.58 11.19
CA ILE A 347 4.12 -0.67 9.88
C ILE A 347 3.48 -1.79 9.04
N GLY A 348 3.29 -1.52 7.74
CA GLY A 348 2.99 -2.51 6.71
C GLY A 348 3.74 -2.18 5.41
N ILE A 349 3.38 -2.84 4.31
CA ILE A 349 3.99 -2.65 2.98
C ILE A 349 2.92 -2.29 1.94
N GLY A 350 3.17 -1.27 1.12
CA GLY A 350 2.23 -0.80 0.09
C GLY A 350 2.97 -0.29 -1.14
N GLY A 351 3.48 -1.21 -1.95
CA GLY A 351 4.50 -0.97 -2.96
C GLY A 351 4.12 0.02 -4.06
N ASP A 352 2.82 0.23 -4.31
CA ASP A 352 2.31 1.10 -5.39
C ASP A 352 2.73 0.59 -6.79
N TYR A 353 2.91 -0.72 -6.90
CA TYR A 353 3.25 -1.40 -8.14
C TYR A 353 2.11 -1.24 -9.16
N ASP A 354 2.48 -1.19 -10.44
CA ASP A 354 1.62 -0.78 -11.56
C ASP A 354 1.00 0.64 -11.48
N GLY A 355 1.20 1.38 -10.38
CA GLY A 355 0.81 2.79 -10.19
C GLY A 355 1.95 3.77 -10.50
N ILE A 356 3.19 3.32 -10.29
CA ILE A 356 4.41 4.09 -10.56
C ILE A 356 5.06 3.80 -11.92
N PRO A 357 5.89 4.71 -12.45
CA PRO A 357 6.66 4.48 -13.67
C PRO A 357 7.71 3.37 -13.56
N PHE A 358 8.38 3.28 -12.41
CA PHE A 358 9.43 2.32 -12.06
C PHE A 358 9.59 2.33 -10.53
N GLY A 359 10.01 1.20 -9.96
CA GLY A 359 10.36 1.09 -8.55
C GLY A 359 11.82 1.53 -8.24
N PRO A 360 12.19 1.61 -6.95
CA PRO A 360 13.57 1.79 -6.50
C PRO A 360 14.46 0.61 -6.90
N ASP A 361 15.78 0.83 -6.88
CA ASP A 361 16.77 -0.22 -7.12
C ASP A 361 16.67 -1.33 -6.07
N GLY A 362 16.53 -2.57 -6.53
CA GLY A 362 16.25 -3.74 -5.71
C GLY A 362 14.78 -3.88 -5.29
N LEU A 363 13.90 -3.00 -5.79
CA LEU A 363 12.45 -3.00 -5.60
C LEU A 363 11.71 -2.71 -6.92
N GLU A 364 12.19 -3.29 -8.02
CA GLU A 364 11.71 -2.96 -9.37
C GLU A 364 10.28 -3.46 -9.63
N ASP A 365 9.91 -4.60 -9.06
CA ASP A 365 8.61 -5.23 -9.25
C ASP A 365 8.20 -6.13 -8.07
N VAL A 366 7.02 -6.75 -8.13
CA VAL A 366 6.48 -7.50 -6.98
C VAL A 366 7.33 -8.72 -6.56
N SER A 367 8.28 -9.19 -7.36
CA SER A 367 9.15 -10.32 -7.00
C SER A 367 10.21 -9.97 -5.94
N THR A 368 10.40 -8.68 -5.69
CA THR A 368 11.59 -8.16 -5.00
C THR A 368 11.43 -7.91 -3.50
N TYR A 369 10.23 -8.08 -2.92
CA TYR A 369 10.00 -7.90 -1.48
C TYR A 369 10.98 -8.67 -0.57
N PRO A 370 11.40 -9.92 -0.88
CA PRO A 370 12.38 -10.63 -0.04
C PRO A 370 13.70 -9.87 0.14
N ALA A 371 14.11 -9.06 -0.85
CA ALA A 371 15.30 -8.23 -0.72
C ALA A 371 15.14 -7.17 0.38
N LEU A 372 13.98 -6.51 0.46
CA LEU A 372 13.68 -5.51 1.49
C LEU A 372 13.70 -6.15 2.88
N PHE A 373 13.10 -7.33 3.01
CA PHE A 373 13.06 -8.04 4.29
C PHE A 373 14.44 -8.51 4.74
N THR A 374 15.30 -8.90 3.79
CA THR A 374 16.71 -9.18 4.07
C THR A 374 17.43 -7.92 4.56
N GLU A 375 17.18 -6.77 3.94
CA GLU A 375 17.75 -5.49 4.39
C GLU A 375 17.27 -5.11 5.79
N LEU A 376 15.99 -5.29 6.11
CA LEU A 376 15.47 -5.08 7.46
C LEU A 376 16.10 -6.06 8.47
N ALA A 377 16.27 -7.33 8.12
CA ALA A 377 16.97 -8.29 8.98
C ALA A 377 18.43 -7.85 9.25
N ARG A 378 19.15 -7.32 8.25
CA ARG A 378 20.50 -6.74 8.43
C ARG A 378 20.50 -5.55 9.40
N ARG A 379 19.41 -4.78 9.43
CA ARG A 379 19.19 -3.65 10.35
C ARG A 379 18.74 -4.09 11.75
N GLY A 380 18.66 -5.41 12.00
CA GLY A 380 18.36 -5.96 13.32
C GLY A 380 16.87 -6.10 13.64
N TYR A 381 16.01 -6.19 12.61
CA TYR A 381 14.63 -6.63 12.81
C TYR A 381 14.60 -8.13 13.10
N SER A 382 13.89 -8.53 14.14
CA SER A 382 13.70 -9.95 14.45
C SER A 382 12.75 -10.59 13.44
N GLN A 383 12.78 -11.93 13.31
CA GLN A 383 11.78 -12.66 12.52
C GLN A 383 10.36 -12.23 12.88
N ARG A 384 10.06 -12.06 14.18
CA ARG A 384 8.74 -11.63 14.66
C ARG A 384 8.37 -10.22 14.22
N ASP A 385 9.33 -9.30 14.20
CA ASP A 385 9.12 -7.94 13.69
C ASP A 385 8.76 -7.99 12.20
N LEU A 386 9.50 -8.79 11.43
CA LEU A 386 9.27 -8.97 10.00
C LEU A 386 7.91 -9.60 9.72
N GLU A 387 7.52 -10.66 10.43
CA GLU A 387 6.17 -11.25 10.33
C GLU A 387 5.05 -10.25 10.65
N ASN A 388 5.29 -9.30 11.56
CA ASN A 388 4.33 -8.25 11.86
C ASN A 388 4.20 -7.27 10.70
N ILE A 389 5.34 -6.82 10.16
CA ILE A 389 5.40 -5.89 9.02
C ILE A 389 4.80 -6.51 7.76
N SER A 390 5.10 -7.78 7.46
CA SER A 390 4.60 -8.44 6.25
C SER A 390 3.09 -8.68 6.30
N PHE A 391 2.54 -9.11 7.44
CA PHE A 391 1.17 -9.65 7.46
C PHE A 391 0.39 -9.32 8.72
N HIS A 392 0.95 -9.60 9.91
CA HIS A 392 0.11 -9.66 11.13
C HIS A 392 -0.42 -8.30 11.57
N ASN A 393 0.28 -7.20 11.26
CA ASN A 393 -0.22 -5.86 11.54
C ASN A 393 -1.49 -5.54 10.74
N MET A 394 -1.50 -5.85 9.44
CA MET A 394 -2.68 -5.65 8.60
C MET A 394 -3.82 -6.59 8.99
N MET A 395 -3.52 -7.85 9.29
CA MET A 395 -4.50 -8.81 9.81
C MET A 395 -5.16 -8.31 11.10
N ARG A 396 -4.40 -7.73 12.03
CA ARG A 396 -4.93 -7.11 13.26
C ARG A 396 -5.87 -5.94 12.94
N VAL A 397 -5.46 -5.05 12.02
CA VAL A 397 -6.25 -3.88 11.61
C VAL A 397 -7.57 -4.30 10.99
N MET A 398 -7.56 -5.28 10.06
CA MET A 398 -8.78 -5.77 9.42
C MET A 398 -9.74 -6.41 10.44
N ARG A 399 -9.23 -7.27 11.34
CA ARG A 399 -10.04 -7.88 12.41
C ARG A 399 -10.64 -6.82 13.35
N ALA A 400 -9.91 -5.75 13.65
CA ALA A 400 -10.41 -4.68 14.51
C ALA A 400 -11.52 -3.86 13.85
N ALA A 401 -11.41 -3.57 12.55
CA ALA A 401 -12.48 -2.90 11.80
C ALA A 401 -13.75 -3.76 11.73
N GLU A 402 -13.60 -5.06 11.51
CA GLU A 402 -14.71 -6.02 11.56
C GLU A 402 -15.32 -6.10 12.96
N LEU A 403 -14.51 -6.15 14.02
CA LEU A 403 -15.01 -6.15 15.39
C LEU A 403 -15.85 -4.91 15.69
N TYR A 404 -15.39 -3.73 15.27
CA TYR A 404 -16.15 -2.50 15.44
C TYR A 404 -17.47 -2.56 14.67
N LYS A 405 -17.47 -3.00 13.39
CA LYS A 405 -18.70 -3.23 12.61
C LYS A 405 -19.72 -4.09 13.38
N HIS A 406 -19.28 -5.19 13.98
CA HIS A 406 -20.17 -6.06 14.76
C HIS A 406 -20.74 -5.34 15.99
N SER A 407 -19.91 -4.59 16.71
CA SER A 407 -20.35 -3.80 17.87
C SER A 407 -21.32 -2.67 17.50
N ALA A 408 -21.19 -2.12 16.28
CA ALA A 408 -22.00 -1.04 15.74
C ALA A 408 -23.25 -1.55 14.98
N SER A 409 -23.56 -2.85 15.02
CA SER A 409 -24.65 -3.46 14.23
C SER A 409 -26.04 -2.90 14.52
N ALA A 410 -26.26 -2.33 15.70
CA ALA A 410 -27.52 -1.66 16.08
C ALA A 410 -27.60 -0.19 15.63
N ILE A 411 -26.49 0.40 15.17
CA ILE A 411 -26.46 1.78 14.69
C ILE A 411 -27.03 1.81 13.26
N PRO A 412 -28.10 2.59 12.99
CA PRO A 412 -28.67 2.67 11.65
C PRO A 412 -27.69 3.36 10.67
N PRO A 413 -27.83 3.12 9.36
CA PRO A 413 -27.06 3.85 8.35
C PRO A 413 -27.19 5.36 8.49
N ILE A 414 -26.09 6.09 8.28
CA ILE A 414 -26.13 7.55 8.23
C ILE A 414 -26.83 7.99 6.93
N GLU A 415 -27.73 8.97 7.06
CA GLU A 415 -28.59 9.48 5.99
C GLU A 415 -28.31 10.96 5.63
N THR A 416 -27.20 11.51 6.12
CA THR A 416 -26.75 12.87 5.81
C THR A 416 -26.54 13.04 4.30
N ARG A 417 -27.07 14.13 3.75
CA ARG A 417 -26.80 14.56 2.36
C ARG A 417 -25.58 15.49 2.34
N VAL A 418 -24.80 15.43 1.27
CA VAL A 418 -23.78 16.47 1.02
C VAL A 418 -24.48 17.84 0.95
N PRO A 419 -23.93 18.89 1.59
CA PRO A 419 -24.46 20.24 1.45
C PRO A 419 -24.49 20.68 -0.02
N ASP A 420 -25.47 21.51 -0.37
CA ASP A 420 -25.64 22.07 -1.73
C ASP A 420 -24.46 22.97 -2.16
#